data_AF-A0A961VMU4-F1
#
_entry.id   AF-A0A961VMU4-F1
#
_cell.length_a   1.000
_cell.length_b   1.000
_cell.length_c   1.000
_cell.angle_alpha   90.00
_cell.angle_beta   90.00
_cell.angle_gamma   90.00
#
_symmetry.space_group_name_H-M   'P 1'
#
loop_
_entity.id
_entity.type
_entity.pdbx_description
1 polymer ?
#
loop_
_entity_poly.entity_id
_entity_poly.type
_entity_poly.pdbx_seq_one_letter_code
_entity_poly.pdbx_strand_id
1 'polypeptide(L)'
;MTLLAILLLVDAALHALVIARHGTADNNMPFLVFAVIYLVLAIVVFLAVPYAVWATLVLSAIGIVGLTVTFNKPQRDKTVDRIIWAVDAAIIVLAVCLLFFQQAPPVAA
;
A
#
# COMPACT_ATOMS: atom_id res chain seq x y z
N MET A 1 -12.77 -2.40 7.71
CA MET A 1 -11.51 -3.18 7.65
C MET A 1 -11.37 -3.96 6.36
N THR A 2 -12.40 -4.68 5.92
CA THR A 2 -12.37 -5.51 4.68
C THR A 2 -11.95 -4.73 3.42
N LEU A 3 -12.50 -3.53 3.19
CA LEU A 3 -12.12 -2.72 2.01
C LEU A 3 -10.63 -2.35 1.99
N LEU A 4 -10.09 -1.89 3.13
CA LEU A 4 -8.67 -1.56 3.25
C LEU A 4 -7.79 -2.79 3.02
N ALA A 5 -8.17 -3.96 3.56
CA ALA A 5 -7.46 -5.21 3.32
C ALA A 5 -7.49 -5.63 1.84
N ILE A 6 -8.63 -5.48 1.15
CA ILE A 6 -8.75 -5.78 -0.28
C ILE A 6 -7.83 -4.84 -1.10
N LEU A 7 -7.83 -3.54 -0.80
CA LEU A 7 -6.96 -2.59 -1.49
C LEU A 7 -5.48 -2.93 -1.29
N LEU A 8 -5.07 -3.25 -0.06
CA LEU A 8 -3.70 -3.71 0.24
C LEU A 8 -3.33 -4.99 -0.51
N LEU A 9 -4.26 -5.94 -0.63
CA LEU A 9 -4.03 -7.18 -1.38
C LEU A 9 -3.90 -6.91 -2.89
N VAL A 10 -4.75 -6.04 -3.44
CA VAL A 10 -4.64 -5.60 -4.84
C VAL A 10 -3.31 -4.92 -5.07
N ASP A 11 -2.88 -4.05 -4.16
CA ASP A 11 -1.63 -3.33 -4.29
C ASP A 11 -0.41 -4.26 -4.21
N ALA A 12 -0.43 -5.22 -3.30
CA ALA A 12 0.56 -6.30 -3.23
C ALA A 12 0.64 -7.08 -4.54
N ALA A 13 -0.50 -7.40 -5.15
CA ALA A 13 -0.56 -8.12 -6.43
C ALA A 13 -0.02 -7.27 -7.60
N LEU A 14 -0.27 -5.97 -7.62
CA LEU A 14 0.29 -5.06 -8.63
C LEU A 14 1.81 -4.95 -8.51
N HIS A 15 2.33 -4.82 -7.29
CA HIS A 15 3.77 -4.84 -7.02
C HIS A 15 4.40 -6.19 -7.43
N ALA A 16 3.74 -7.31 -7.14
CA ALA A 16 4.19 -8.63 -7.58
C ALA A 16 4.16 -8.77 -9.11
N LEU A 17 3.16 -8.19 -9.79
CA LEU A 17 3.06 -8.18 -11.25
C LEU A 17 4.24 -7.45 -11.89
N VAL A 18 4.70 -6.35 -11.29
CA VAL A 18 5.92 -5.65 -11.71
C VAL A 18 7.12 -6.60 -11.66
N ILE A 19 7.31 -7.31 -10.55
CA ILE A 19 8.41 -8.26 -10.39
C ILE A 19 8.29 -9.44 -11.36
N ALA A 20 7.08 -9.97 -11.56
CA ALA A 20 6.85 -11.07 -12.50
C ALA A 20 7.20 -10.71 -13.95
N ARG A 21 7.03 -9.44 -14.33
CA ARG A 21 7.33 -8.94 -15.68
C ARG A 21 8.79 -8.50 -15.87
N HIS A 22 9.41 -7.95 -14.84
CA HIS A 22 10.68 -7.23 -14.98
C HIS A 22 11.81 -7.77 -14.07
N GLY A 23 11.51 -8.79 -13.26
CA GLY A 23 12.44 -9.33 -12.27
C GLY A 23 12.77 -8.34 -11.16
N THR A 24 13.77 -8.69 -10.33
CA THR A 24 14.26 -7.87 -9.21
C THR A 24 15.52 -7.07 -9.56
N ALA A 25 16.09 -7.28 -10.75
CA ALA A 25 17.23 -6.53 -11.27
C ALA A 25 16.87 -5.06 -11.51
N ASP A 26 17.86 -4.24 -11.87
CA ASP A 26 17.69 -2.85 -12.33
C ASP A 26 16.91 -1.94 -11.36
N ASN A 27 17.11 -2.14 -10.05
CA ASN A 27 16.45 -1.40 -8.96
C ASN A 27 14.95 -1.69 -8.81
N ASN A 28 14.45 -2.83 -9.28
CA ASN A 28 13.06 -3.25 -9.03
C ASN A 28 12.86 -3.91 -7.65
N MET A 29 13.93 -4.20 -6.91
CA MET A 29 13.88 -4.79 -5.56
C MET A 29 12.87 -4.11 -4.60
N PRO A 30 12.71 -2.77 -4.57
CA PRO A 30 11.67 -2.13 -3.75
C PRO A 30 10.27 -2.63 -4.06
N PHE A 31 9.94 -2.93 -5.32
CA PHE A 31 8.61 -3.47 -5.66
C PHE A 31 8.36 -4.82 -4.98
N LEU A 32 9.37 -5.69 -4.89
CA LEU A 32 9.24 -6.96 -4.18
C LEU A 32 9.04 -6.74 -2.68
N VAL A 33 9.81 -5.84 -2.09
CA VAL A 33 9.71 -5.50 -0.66
C VAL A 33 8.30 -4.99 -0.34
N PHE A 34 7.78 -4.05 -1.14
CA PHE A 34 6.44 -3.51 -0.95
C PHE A 34 5.33 -4.53 -1.25
N ALA A 35 5.52 -5.45 -2.20
CA ALA A 35 4.58 -6.56 -2.41
C ALA A 35 4.40 -7.40 -1.13
N VAL A 36 5.50 -7.74 -0.46
CA VAL A 36 5.47 -8.51 0.79
C VAL A 36 4.87 -7.69 1.93
N ILE A 37 5.29 -6.43 2.07
CA ILE A 37 4.76 -5.53 3.11
C ILE A 37 3.23 -5.40 2.99
N TYR A 38 2.73 -5.11 1.79
CA TYR A 38 1.29 -4.92 1.58
C TYR A 38 0.49 -6.21 1.73
N LEU A 39 1.06 -7.36 1.38
CA LEU A 39 0.44 -8.66 1.65
C LEU A 39 0.30 -8.91 3.17
N VAL A 40 1.37 -8.66 3.93
CA VAL A 40 1.35 -8.81 5.39
C VAL A 40 0.34 -7.82 5.99
N LEU A 41 0.35 -6.56 5.56
CA LEU A 41 -0.61 -5.54 5.98
C LEU A 41 -2.06 -5.94 5.67
N ALA A 42 -2.33 -6.49 4.49
CA ALA A 42 -3.67 -6.98 4.14
C ALA A 42 -4.16 -8.02 5.14
N ILE A 43 -3.30 -8.97 5.52
CA ILE A 43 -3.62 -10.01 6.50
C ILE A 43 -3.86 -9.40 7.88
N VAL A 44 -2.93 -8.57 8.40
CA VAL A 44 -3.07 -8.03 9.77
C VAL A 44 -4.22 -7.01 9.89
N VAL A 45 -4.53 -6.26 8.84
CA VAL A 45 -5.72 -5.39 8.78
C VAL A 45 -7.00 -6.24 8.74
N PHE A 46 -7.02 -7.33 7.98
CA PHE A 46 -8.15 -8.25 7.93
C PHE A 46 -8.42 -8.90 9.29
N LEU A 47 -7.35 -9.29 10.00
CA LEU A 47 -7.41 -9.84 11.36
C LEU A 47 -7.64 -8.77 12.44
N ALA A 48 -7.78 -7.48 12.07
CA ALA A 48 -7.99 -6.36 12.97
C ALA A 48 -6.94 -6.27 14.10
N VAL A 49 -5.67 -6.59 13.79
CA VAL A 49 -4.56 -6.48 14.74
C VAL A 49 -4.41 -5.03 15.22
N PRO A 50 -4.17 -4.79 16.52
CA PRO A 50 -3.94 -3.45 17.04
C PRO A 50 -2.88 -2.70 16.25
N TYR A 51 -3.12 -1.41 15.99
CA TYR A 51 -2.23 -0.53 15.22
C TYR A 51 -2.00 -0.91 13.74
N ALA A 52 -2.67 -1.93 13.20
CA ALA A 52 -2.50 -2.31 11.79
C ALA A 52 -2.83 -1.16 10.82
N VAL A 53 -3.88 -0.37 11.10
CA VAL A 53 -4.24 0.79 10.26
C VAL A 53 -3.18 1.91 10.33
N TRP A 54 -2.56 2.11 11.49
CA TRP A 54 -1.43 3.05 11.64
C TRP A 54 -0.21 2.59 10.83
N ALA A 55 0.13 1.30 10.91
CA ALA A 55 1.22 0.72 10.13
C ALA A 55 0.94 0.87 8.61
N THR A 56 -0.29 0.60 8.18
CA THR A 56 -0.72 0.84 6.79
C THR A 56 -0.49 2.28 6.37
N LEU A 57 -0.93 3.26 7.16
CA LEU A 57 -0.77 4.67 6.83
C LEU A 57 0.71 5.05 6.64
N VAL A 58 1.57 4.66 7.59
CA VAL A 58 3.00 5.01 7.55
C VAL A 58 3.70 4.33 6.37
N LEU A 59 3.48 3.03 6.18
CA LEU A 59 4.17 2.26 5.15
C LEU A 59 3.68 2.63 3.74
N SER A 60 2.38 2.88 3.55
CA SER A 60 1.86 3.39 2.28
C SER A 60 2.36 4.79 1.96
N ALA A 61 2.52 5.68 2.96
CA ALA A 61 3.12 6.99 2.75
C ALA A 61 4.59 6.88 2.30
N ILE A 62 5.37 5.95 2.86
CA ILE A 62 6.73 5.69 2.41
C ILE A 62 6.74 5.11 1.00
N GLY A 63 5.86 4.13 0.72
CA GLY A 63 5.71 3.47 -0.58
C GLY A 63 5.40 4.46 -1.70
N ILE A 64 4.38 5.30 -1.53
CA ILE A 64 3.96 6.28 -2.55
C ILE A 64 5.05 7.32 -2.81
N VAL A 65 5.78 7.76 -1.78
CA VAL A 65 6.91 8.70 -1.94
C VAL A 65 8.04 8.02 -2.72
N GLY A 66 8.40 6.79 -2.35
CA GLY A 66 9.40 6.00 -3.05
C GLY A 66 9.05 5.81 -4.53
N LEU A 67 7.81 5.42 -4.81
CA LEU A 67 7.28 5.26 -6.16
C LEU A 67 7.33 6.57 -6.95
N THR A 68 6.92 7.68 -6.34
CA THR A 68 6.93 9.00 -6.98
C THR A 68 8.34 9.41 -7.40
N VAL A 69 9.36 9.14 -6.58
CA VAL A 69 10.76 9.41 -6.94
C VAL A 69 11.22 8.53 -8.11
N THR A 70 10.70 7.31 -8.25
CA THR A 70 11.04 6.43 -9.38
C THR A 70 10.40 6.83 -10.71
N PHE A 71 9.33 7.63 -10.71
CA PHE A 71 8.69 8.10 -11.95
C PHE A 71 9.59 8.94 -12.85
N ASN A 72 10.69 9.50 -12.36
CA ASN A 72 11.65 10.21 -13.20
C ASN A 72 12.60 9.27 -13.98
N LYS A 73 12.53 7.95 -13.75
CA LYS A 73 13.39 6.99 -14.48
C LYS A 73 12.78 6.63 -15.85
N PRO A 74 13.57 6.59 -16.93
CA PRO A 74 13.08 6.30 -18.29
C PRO A 74 12.91 4.82 -18.62
N GLN A 75 13.27 3.90 -17.71
CA GLN A 75 13.57 2.49 -18.03
C GLN A 75 12.36 1.56 -18.21
N ARG A 76 11.11 2.01 -18.00
CA ARG A 76 9.93 1.12 -18.05
C ARG A 76 8.61 1.84 -18.35
N ASP A 77 7.67 1.11 -18.96
CA ASP A 77 6.26 1.51 -19.07
C ASP A 77 5.66 1.78 -17.69
N LYS A 78 5.20 3.02 -17.47
CA LYS A 78 4.73 3.52 -16.18
C LYS A 78 3.24 3.28 -15.94
N THR A 79 2.56 2.55 -16.83
CA THR A 79 1.12 2.30 -16.70
C THR A 79 0.80 1.58 -15.39
N VAL A 80 1.51 0.47 -15.09
CA VAL A 80 1.30 -0.27 -13.83
C VAL A 80 1.69 0.59 -12.63
N ASP A 81 2.79 1.32 -12.73
CA ASP A 81 3.26 2.16 -11.62
C ASP A 81 2.29 3.32 -11.31
N ARG A 82 1.61 3.88 -12.32
CA ARG A 82 0.53 4.86 -12.11
C ARG A 82 -0.70 4.25 -11.44
N ILE A 83 -1.03 2.99 -11.76
CA ILE A 83 -2.13 2.27 -11.11
C ILE A 83 -1.79 2.03 -9.65
N ILE A 84 -0.58 1.53 -9.36
CA ILE A 84 -0.07 1.36 -7.99
C ILE A 84 -0.18 2.68 -7.23
N TRP A 85 0.30 3.78 -7.82
CA TRP A 85 0.24 5.10 -7.17
C TRP A 85 -1.18 5.52 -6.81
N ALA A 86 -2.15 5.29 -7.70
CA ALA A 86 -3.55 5.59 -7.44
C ALA A 86 -4.15 4.71 -6.32
N VAL A 87 -3.77 3.43 -6.28
CA VAL A 87 -4.18 2.49 -5.24
C VAL A 87 -3.56 2.89 -3.89
N ASP A 88 -2.26 3.20 -3.84
CA ASP A 88 -1.57 3.74 -2.67
C ASP A 88 -2.27 4.99 -2.12
N ALA A 89 -2.61 5.95 -3.00
CA ALA A 89 -3.33 7.15 -2.60
C ALA A 89 -4.69 6.83 -1.98
N ALA A 90 -5.45 5.89 -2.57
CA ALA A 90 -6.73 5.44 -2.03
C ALA A 90 -6.57 4.75 -0.66
N ILE A 91 -5.53 3.92 -0.48
CA ILE A 91 -5.19 3.27 0.79
C ILE A 91 -4.90 4.32 1.86
N ILE A 92 -4.09 5.34 1.56
CA ILE A 92 -3.75 6.43 2.49
C ILE A 92 -5.00 7.19 2.90
N VAL A 93 -5.82 7.62 1.94
CA VAL A 93 -7.07 8.35 2.21
C VAL A 93 -8.00 7.51 3.08
N LEU A 94 -8.19 6.23 2.76
CA LEU A 94 -9.03 5.34 3.54
C LEU A 94 -8.49 5.10 4.96
N ALA A 95 -7.17 4.93 5.11
CA ALA A 95 -6.54 4.76 6.41
C ALA A 95 -6.73 6.00 7.30
N VAL A 96 -6.56 7.21 6.74
CA VAL A 96 -6.88 8.47 7.43
C VAL A 96 -8.35 8.52 7.83
N CYS A 97 -9.27 8.16 6.93
CA CYS A 97 -10.70 8.09 7.23
C CYS A 97 -11.02 7.17 8.40
N LEU A 98 -10.43 5.98 8.42
CA LEU A 98 -10.62 5.00 9.48
C LEU A 98 -10.04 5.49 10.82
N LEU A 99 -8.87 6.13 10.79
CA LEU A 99 -8.19 6.57 12.00
C LEU A 99 -8.81 7.80 12.64
N PHE A 100 -9.31 8.75 11.84
CA PHE A 100 -9.69 10.07 12.35
C PHE A 100 -11.19 10.39 12.23
N PHE A 101 -11.92 9.71 11.34
CA PHE A 101 -13.33 10.05 11.06
C PHE A 101 -14.32 8.91 11.37
N GLN A 102 -13.85 7.68 11.58
CA GLN A 102 -14.68 6.53 11.98
C GLN A 102 -14.36 5.99 13.39
N GLN A 103 -13.78 6.81 14.26
CA GLN A 103 -13.67 6.43 15.68
C GLN A 103 -15.06 6.44 16.31
N ALA A 104 -15.42 5.35 17.01
CA ALA A 104 -16.65 5.30 17.80
C ALA A 104 -16.69 6.48 18.78
N PRO A 105 -17.86 7.08 19.07
CA PRO A 105 -17.95 8.15 20.05
C PRO A 105 -17.34 7.68 21.38
N PRO A 106 -16.65 8.57 22.13
CA PRO A 106 -16.11 8.20 23.43
C PRO A 106 -17.25 7.64 24.27
N VAL A 107 -17.09 6.39 24.72
CA VAL A 107 -17.99 5.80 25.70
C VAL A 107 -17.93 6.72 26.91
N ALA A 108 -19.03 7.44 27.16
CA ALA A 108 -19.16 8.25 28.35
C ALA A 108 -18.97 7.33 29.56
N ALA A 109 -17.93 7.62 30.34
CA ALA A 109 -17.66 6.97 31.61
C ALA A 109 -18.62 7.46 32.69
#